data_AF-A0A7L2JIJ8-F1
#
_entry.id   AF-A0A7L2JIJ8-F1
#
_cell.length_a   1.000
_cell.length_b   1.000
_cell.length_c   1.000
_cell.angle_alpha   90.00
_cell.angle_beta   90.00
_cell.angle_gamma   90.00
#
_symmetry.space_group_name_H-M   'P 1'
#
loop_
_entity.id
_entity.type
_entity.pdbx_description
1 polymer ?
#
loop_
_entity_poly.entity_id
_entity_poly.type
_entity_poly.pdbx_seq_one_letter_code
_entity_poly.pdbx_strand_id
1 'polypeptide(L)'
;LESSLLTQPWASVRFGDSTFLAKVCFRDTGYILLISDLSSVWYESTDTEAVGQRSKELNKRLTVHVSSFLNHLCNLMCPLLAGQPGATTSFSCHRSPSGLRLHVKSELSGLPFYWDFHCCPAPLEMV
;
A
#
# COMPACT_ATOMS: atom_id res chain seq x y z
N LEU A 1 7.13 -9.49 -9.93
CA LEU A 1 6.96 -8.53 -8.81
C LEU A 1 7.74 -8.99 -7.58
N GLU A 2 7.60 -10.26 -7.17
CA GLU A 2 8.27 -10.84 -5.99
C GLU A 2 9.80 -10.71 -6.00
N SER A 3 10.48 -11.07 -7.11
CA SER A 3 11.94 -10.93 -7.22
C SER A 3 12.44 -9.49 -7.02
N SER A 4 11.64 -8.51 -7.45
CA SER A 4 11.95 -7.08 -7.26
C SER A 4 11.66 -6.59 -5.84
N LEU A 5 10.75 -7.26 -5.10
CA LEU A 5 10.46 -6.95 -3.70
C LEU A 5 11.57 -7.45 -2.76
N LEU A 6 12.23 -8.55 -3.11
CA LEU A 6 13.37 -9.08 -2.36
C LEU A 6 14.50 -8.05 -2.25
N THR A 7 14.71 -7.25 -3.29
CA THR A 7 15.74 -6.21 -3.33
C THR A 7 15.30 -4.88 -2.71
N GLN A 8 14.04 -4.72 -2.29
CA GLN A 8 13.58 -3.49 -1.64
C GLN A 8 14.03 -3.46 -0.18
N PRO A 9 14.54 -2.32 0.30
CA PRO A 9 14.91 -2.18 1.70
C PRO A 9 13.66 -2.21 2.59
N TRP A 10 13.80 -2.78 3.79
CA TRP A 10 12.83 -2.57 4.85
C TRP A 10 12.95 -1.15 5.40
N ALA A 11 11.83 -0.45 5.49
CA ALA A 11 11.75 0.86 6.08
C ALA A 11 10.80 0.86 7.28
N SER A 12 11.15 1.65 8.31
CA SER A 12 10.23 1.90 9.42
C SER A 12 9.16 2.90 9.00
N VAL A 13 7.90 2.53 9.18
CA VAL A 13 6.74 3.36 8.86
C VAL A 13 5.78 3.40 10.04
N ARG A 14 5.03 4.50 10.16
CA ARG A 14 4.04 4.67 11.21
C ARG A 14 2.64 4.82 10.60
N PHE A 15 1.72 4.00 11.07
CA PHE A 15 0.31 4.03 10.68
C PHE A 15 -0.54 4.27 11.94
N GLY A 16 -1.09 5.48 12.07
CA GLY A 16 -1.67 5.94 13.33
C GLY A 16 -0.66 5.89 14.48
N ASP A 17 -0.97 5.10 15.52
CA ASP A 17 -0.11 4.92 16.69
C ASP A 17 0.79 3.68 16.64
N SER A 18 0.72 2.92 15.55
CA SER A 18 1.50 1.68 15.38
C SER A 18 2.70 1.88 14.46
N THR A 19 3.84 1.34 14.86
CA THR A 19 5.07 1.30 14.06
C THR A 19 5.19 -0.07 13.39
N PHE A 20 5.60 -0.07 12.12
CA PHE A 20 5.83 -1.27 11.33
C PHE A 20 7.16 -1.16 10.58
N LEU A 21 7.64 -2.31 10.10
CA LEU A 21 8.56 -2.40 8.98
C LEU A 21 7.75 -2.67 7.72
N ALA A 22 8.03 -1.98 6.64
CA ALA A 22 7.39 -2.22 5.36
C ALA A 22 8.39 -2.16 4.20
N LYS A 23 8.10 -2.89 3.15
CA LYS A 23 8.73 -2.74 1.83
C LYS A 23 7.70 -2.97 0.75
N VAL A 24 7.81 -2.23 -0.35
CA VAL A 24 6.82 -2.25 -1.43
C VAL A 24 7.52 -2.19 -2.78
N CYS A 25 6.96 -2.85 -3.78
CA CYS A 25 7.38 -2.71 -5.17
C CYS A 25 6.16 -2.41 -6.04
N PHE A 26 6.18 -1.27 -6.73
CA PHE A 26 5.20 -0.89 -7.73
C PHE A 26 5.76 -1.16 -9.15
N ARG A 27 4.86 -1.56 -10.05
CA ARG A 27 5.07 -1.73 -11.49
C ARG A 27 3.81 -1.25 -12.21
N ASP A 28 3.88 -1.08 -13.53
CA ASP A 28 2.70 -0.75 -14.33
C ASP A 28 1.63 -1.86 -14.30
N THR A 29 2.03 -3.09 -13.95
CA THR A 29 1.17 -4.27 -13.87
C THR A 29 0.60 -4.53 -12.48
N GLY A 30 0.91 -3.72 -11.48
CA GLY A 30 0.45 -3.93 -10.11
C GLY A 30 1.50 -3.62 -9.05
N TYR A 31 1.27 -4.11 -7.84
CA TYR A 31 2.21 -3.96 -6.73
C TYR A 31 2.26 -5.19 -5.85
N ILE A 32 3.33 -5.26 -5.06
CA ILE A 32 3.43 -6.18 -3.94
C ILE A 32 3.95 -5.41 -2.71
N LEU A 33 3.28 -5.59 -1.58
CA LEU A 33 3.57 -4.95 -0.30
C LEU A 33 3.81 -6.05 0.74
N LEU A 34 4.88 -5.90 1.51
CA LEU A 34 5.14 -6.71 2.70
C LEU A 34 5.27 -5.79 3.91
N ILE A 35 4.64 -6.17 5.00
CA ILE A 35 4.58 -5.38 6.23
C ILE A 35 4.70 -6.28 7.45
N SER A 36 5.45 -5.85 8.44
CA SER A 36 5.67 -6.57 9.69
C SER A 36 5.64 -5.63 10.88
N ASP A 37 5.13 -6.11 12.00
CA ASP A 37 5.22 -5.45 13.30
C ASP A 37 6.24 -6.14 14.23
N LEU A 38 7.16 -6.90 13.65
CA LEU A 38 8.15 -7.76 14.33
C LEU A 38 7.57 -9.00 15.04
N SER A 39 6.23 -9.13 15.11
CA SER A 39 5.56 -10.32 15.66
C SER A 39 4.94 -11.16 14.56
N SER A 40 4.36 -10.51 13.56
CA SER A 40 3.71 -11.12 12.41
C SER A 40 4.17 -10.44 11.13
N VAL A 41 3.96 -11.12 10.01
CA VAL A 41 4.21 -10.60 8.67
C VAL A 41 2.92 -10.73 7.86
N TRP A 42 2.54 -9.66 7.17
CA TRP A 42 1.42 -9.63 6.24
C TRP A 42 1.89 -9.20 4.87
N TYR A 43 1.21 -9.68 3.84
CA TYR A 43 1.50 -9.33 2.46
C TYR A 43 0.22 -9.02 1.69
N GLU A 44 0.37 -8.21 0.66
CA GLU A 44 -0.61 -8.08 -0.41
C GLU A 44 0.10 -8.09 -1.75
N SER A 45 -0.42 -8.86 -2.70
CA SER A 45 -0.05 -8.79 -4.13
C SER A 45 -1.31 -8.44 -4.91
N THR A 46 -1.23 -7.45 -5.79
CA THR A 46 -2.40 -6.94 -6.51
C THR A 46 -2.00 -6.58 -7.93
N ASP A 47 -2.76 -7.07 -8.92
CA ASP A 47 -2.57 -6.78 -10.33
C ASP A 47 -3.41 -5.58 -10.80
N THR A 48 -3.31 -5.24 -12.08
CA THR A 48 -4.07 -4.12 -12.68
C THR A 48 -5.59 -4.32 -12.65
N GLU A 49 -6.09 -5.55 -12.70
CA GLU A 49 -7.54 -5.81 -12.70
C GLU A 49 -8.10 -5.53 -11.31
N ALA A 50 -7.47 -6.10 -10.28
CA ALA A 50 -7.84 -5.86 -8.90
C ALA A 50 -7.68 -4.38 -8.50
N VAL A 51 -6.63 -3.70 -9.00
CA VAL A 51 -6.51 -2.24 -8.81
C VAL A 51 -7.64 -1.48 -9.51
N GLY A 52 -7.96 -1.84 -10.75
CA GLY A 52 -9.04 -1.23 -11.50
C GLY A 52 -10.40 -1.39 -10.82
N GLN A 53 -10.67 -2.56 -10.24
CA GLN A 53 -11.91 -2.81 -9.52
C GLN A 53 -11.97 -2.03 -8.20
N ARG A 54 -10.94 -2.16 -7.36
CA ARG A 54 -10.90 -1.50 -6.05
C ARG A 54 -10.89 0.03 -6.16
N SER A 55 -10.20 0.57 -7.17
CA SER A 55 -10.19 2.02 -7.40
C SER A 55 -11.58 2.57 -7.70
N LYS A 56 -12.40 1.87 -8.52
CA LYS A 56 -13.79 2.25 -8.81
C LYS A 56 -14.68 2.18 -7.58
N GLU A 57 -14.49 1.16 -6.74
CA GLU A 57 -15.26 0.98 -5.51
C GLU A 57 -15.01 2.11 -4.50
N LEU A 58 -13.73 2.43 -4.28
CA LEU A 58 -13.29 3.41 -3.29
C LEU A 58 -13.39 4.86 -3.79
N ASN A 59 -13.24 5.07 -5.10
CA ASN A 59 -13.14 6.40 -5.71
C ASN A 59 -14.15 6.59 -6.84
N LYS A 60 -15.44 6.49 -6.53
CA LYS A 60 -16.55 6.52 -7.51
C LYS A 60 -16.57 7.71 -8.48
N ARG A 61 -15.89 8.82 -8.15
CA ARG A 61 -15.80 10.04 -8.97
C ARG A 61 -14.49 10.18 -9.73
N LEU A 62 -13.48 9.35 -9.45
CA LEU A 62 -12.20 9.38 -10.14
C LEU A 62 -12.26 8.49 -11.38
N THR A 63 -12.08 9.09 -12.55
CA THR A 63 -11.91 8.36 -13.82
C THR A 63 -10.46 8.52 -14.27
N VAL A 64 -9.60 7.63 -13.77
CA VAL A 64 -8.16 7.62 -14.08
C VAL A 64 -7.73 6.24 -14.57
N HIS A 65 -6.72 6.20 -15.43
CA HIS A 65 -6.12 4.93 -15.85
C HIS A 65 -5.43 4.23 -14.67
N VAL A 66 -5.45 2.91 -14.68
CA VAL A 66 -4.87 2.08 -13.61
C VAL A 66 -3.37 2.37 -13.42
N SER A 67 -2.62 2.60 -14.50
CA SER A 67 -1.21 2.98 -14.43
C SER A 67 -0.99 4.31 -13.69
N SER A 68 -1.82 5.33 -13.96
CA SER A 68 -1.81 6.60 -13.23
C SER A 68 -2.14 6.40 -11.76
N PHE A 69 -3.08 5.50 -11.45
CA PHE A 69 -3.47 5.17 -10.09
C PHE A 69 -2.32 4.49 -9.32
N LEU A 70 -1.65 3.50 -9.95
CA LEU A 70 -0.48 2.82 -9.41
C LEU A 70 0.69 3.79 -9.19
N ASN A 71 0.94 4.69 -10.14
CA ASN A 71 1.95 5.73 -10.01
C ASN A 71 1.64 6.67 -8.84
N HIS A 72 0.36 7.04 -8.65
CA HIS A 72 -0.05 7.84 -7.49
C HIS A 72 0.21 7.11 -6.18
N LEU A 73 -0.18 5.83 -6.07
CA LEU A 73 0.13 5.02 -4.87
C LEU A 73 1.64 4.95 -4.59
N CYS A 74 2.46 4.78 -5.63
CA CYS A 74 3.92 4.82 -5.51
C CYS A 74 4.40 6.18 -4.96
N ASN A 75 3.85 7.29 -5.45
CA ASN A 75 4.18 8.64 -4.98
C ASN A 75 3.70 8.93 -3.54
N LEU A 76 2.72 8.19 -3.02
CA LEU A 76 2.32 8.26 -1.61
C LEU A 76 3.23 7.40 -0.72
N MET A 77 3.56 6.18 -1.16
CA MET A 77 4.29 5.20 -0.36
C MET A 77 5.80 5.42 -0.33
N CYS A 78 6.42 5.83 -1.45
CA CYS A 78 7.88 6.01 -1.50
C CYS A 78 8.39 7.09 -0.53
N PRO A 79 7.77 8.29 -0.43
CA PRO A 79 8.18 9.28 0.56
C PRO A 79 7.95 8.79 2.00
N LEU A 80 6.85 8.08 2.26
CA LEU A 80 6.61 7.46 3.56
C LEU A 80 7.73 6.49 3.95
N LEU A 81 8.15 5.61 3.03
CA LEU A 81 9.24 4.65 3.25
C LEU A 81 10.61 5.34 3.38
N ALA A 82 10.79 6.52 2.80
CA ALA A 82 11.97 7.35 3.01
C ALA A 82 11.93 8.14 4.33
N GLY A 83 10.88 7.97 5.15
CA GLY A 83 10.70 8.71 6.41
C GLY A 83 10.26 10.15 6.22
N GLN A 84 9.76 10.51 5.04
CA GLN A 84 9.31 11.86 4.67
C GLN A 84 7.87 11.81 4.12
N PRO A 85 6.88 11.43 4.93
CA PRO A 85 5.49 11.32 4.48
C PRO A 85 4.96 12.69 4.00
N GLY A 86 4.13 12.68 2.95
CA GLY A 86 3.48 13.88 2.45
C GLY A 86 2.51 14.48 3.47
N ALA A 87 2.54 15.79 3.66
CA ALA A 87 1.74 16.50 4.68
C ALA A 87 0.22 16.31 4.53
N THR A 88 -0.28 16.07 3.31
CA THR A 88 -1.70 15.88 3.00
C THR A 88 -2.11 14.40 2.97
N THR A 89 -1.18 13.48 3.22
CA THR A 89 -1.47 12.04 3.19
C THR A 89 -1.65 11.52 4.61
N SER A 90 -2.81 10.92 4.87
CA SER A 90 -3.10 10.25 6.12
C SER A 90 -3.08 8.74 5.92
N PHE A 91 -2.38 8.06 6.82
CA PHE A 91 -2.34 6.61 6.88
C PHE A 91 -2.87 6.12 8.23
N SER A 92 -3.72 5.10 8.20
CA SER A 92 -4.16 4.37 9.39
C SER A 92 -4.19 2.87 9.12
N CYS A 93 -4.26 2.07 10.18
CA CYS A 93 -4.32 0.63 10.06
C CYS A 93 -5.41 0.03 10.96
N HIS A 94 -5.99 -1.09 10.52
CA HIS A 94 -6.90 -1.90 11.30
C HIS A 94 -6.47 -3.36 11.26
N ARG A 95 -6.24 -3.95 12.44
CA ARG A 95 -5.87 -5.36 12.60
C ARG A 95 -7.12 -6.20 12.82
N SER A 96 -7.19 -7.35 12.17
CA SER A 96 -8.24 -8.35 12.39
C SER A 96 -7.64 -9.76 12.36
N PRO A 97 -8.37 -10.79 12.83
CA PRO A 97 -7.91 -12.18 12.70
C PRO A 97 -7.61 -12.60 11.25
N SER A 98 -8.28 -11.96 10.29
CA SER A 98 -8.09 -12.19 8.85
C SER A 98 -6.87 -11.49 8.25
N GLY A 99 -6.20 -10.58 8.97
CA GLY A 99 -5.03 -9.86 8.47
C GLY A 99 -4.94 -8.40 8.91
N LEU A 100 -4.31 -7.59 8.08
CA LEU A 100 -4.05 -6.17 8.32
C LEU A 100 -4.63 -5.35 7.16
N ARG A 101 -5.48 -4.38 7.47
CA ARG A 101 -5.91 -3.36 6.49
C ARG A 101 -5.15 -2.08 6.74
N LEU A 102 -4.59 -1.50 5.68
CA LEU A 102 -3.98 -0.17 5.72
C LEU A 102 -4.83 0.78 4.90
N HIS A 103 -5.33 1.83 5.53
CA HIS A 103 -6.14 2.85 4.88
C HIS A 103 -5.27 4.05 4.54
N VAL A 104 -5.37 4.51 3.30
CA VAL A 104 -4.71 5.71 2.79
C VAL A 104 -5.75 6.71 2.37
N LYS A 105 -5.61 7.94 2.87
CA LYS A 105 -6.38 9.10 2.43
C LYS A 105 -5.42 10.15 1.93
N SER A 106 -5.63 10.62 0.70
CA SER A 106 -4.83 11.69 0.11
C SER A 106 -5.70 12.50 -0.86
N GLU A 107 -5.06 13.28 -1.72
CA GLU A 107 -5.71 13.96 -2.83
C GLU A 107 -5.01 13.59 -4.14
N LEU A 108 -5.80 13.52 -5.21
CA LEU A 108 -5.33 13.36 -6.57
C LEU A 108 -6.02 14.41 -7.45
N SER A 109 -5.24 15.37 -7.96
CA SER A 109 -5.75 16.50 -8.77
C SER A 109 -6.87 17.30 -8.09
N GLY A 110 -6.75 17.53 -6.77
CA GLY A 110 -7.74 18.28 -5.97
C GLY A 110 -9.00 17.48 -5.61
N LEU A 111 -9.07 16.20 -5.97
CA LEU A 111 -10.15 15.31 -5.58
C LEU A 111 -9.69 14.39 -4.43
N PRO A 112 -10.58 14.08 -3.46
CA PRO A 112 -10.28 13.09 -2.43
C PRO A 112 -9.91 11.74 -3.05
N PHE A 113 -8.83 11.15 -2.56
CA PHE A 113 -8.32 9.86 -2.97
C PHE A 113 -8.28 8.90 -1.78
N TYR A 114 -8.81 7.69 -1.98
CA TYR A 114 -8.89 6.64 -0.98
C TYR A 114 -8.28 5.34 -1.52
N TRP A 115 -7.50 4.67 -0.68
CA TRP A 115 -7.01 3.33 -0.97
C TRP A 115 -6.93 2.48 0.29
N ASP A 116 -7.33 1.22 0.16
CA ASP A 116 -7.18 0.22 1.21
C ASP A 116 -6.23 -0.87 0.71
N PHE A 117 -5.12 -1.09 1.40
CA PHE A 117 -4.31 -2.31 1.25
C PHE A 117 -4.93 -3.41 2.09
N HIS A 118 -5.18 -4.57 1.50
CA HIS A 118 -5.77 -5.74 2.16
C HIS A 118 -4.71 -6.81 2.36
N CYS A 119 -3.89 -6.67 3.39
CA CYS A 119 -2.79 -7.57 3.65
C CYS A 119 -3.26 -8.81 4.43
N CYS A 120 -3.10 -10.00 3.85
CA CYS A 120 -3.31 -11.27 4.54
C CYS A 120 -2.00 -11.75 5.20
N PRO A 121 -2.05 -12.71 6.15
CA PRO A 121 -0.83 -13.29 6.69
C PRO A 121 0.11 -13.78 5.58
N ALA A 122 1.39 -13.43 5.68
CA ALA A 122 2.38 -13.83 4.68
C ALA A 122 2.63 -15.34 4.72
N PRO A 123 2.75 -16.01 3.56
CA PRO A 123 3.19 -17.40 3.51
C PRO A 123 4.66 -17.49 3.98
N LEU A 124 5.06 -18.66 4.49
CA LEU A 124 6.41 -18.88 5.03
C LEU A 124 7.52 -18.56 4.03
N GLU A 125 7.27 -18.73 2.73
CA GLU A 125 8.22 -18.46 1.65
C GLU A 125 8.57 -16.97 1.49
N MET A 126 7.74 -16.08 2.06
CA MET A 126 7.92 -14.62 1.98
C MET A 126 8.50 -14.00 3.26
N VAL A 127 8.68 -14.80 4.32
CA VAL A 127 9.18 -14.38 5.64
C VAL A 127 10.68 -14.57 5.74
#